data_AF-A0A838UB45-F1
#
_entry.id   AF-A0A838UB45-F1
#
_cell.length_a   1.000
_cell.length_b   1.000
_cell.length_c   1.000
_cell.angle_alpha   90.00
_cell.angle_beta   90.00
_cell.angle_gamma   90.00
#
_symmetry.space_group_name_H-M   'P 1'
#
loop_
_entity.id
_entity.type
_entity.pdbx_description
1 polymer ?
#
loop_
_entity_poly.entity_id
_entity_poly.type
_entity_poly.pdbx_seq_one_letter_code
_entity_poly.pdbx_strand_id
1 'polypeptide(L)' 'MELNIGDKVAYPNQGVCLVEEKKRCESNGKTIDGFSLRILGDNSTIFVPSANADSIGLRPLISSKQCK' A
#
# COMPACT_ATOMS: atom_id res chain seq x y z
N MET A 1 7.72 5.15 -6.39
CA MET A 1 7.24 5.28 -5.00
C MET A 1 7.69 4.04 -4.23
N GLU A 2 8.73 4.13 -3.42
CA GLU A 2 9.23 2.99 -2.65
C GLU A 2 8.51 2.91 -1.30
N LEU A 3 7.39 2.19 -1.29
CA LEU A 3 6.72 1.79 -0.06
C LEU A 3 7.46 0.59 0.55
N ASN A 4 7.81 0.68 1.82
CA ASN A 4 8.45 -0.38 2.58
C ASN A 4 7.42 -1.13 3.42
N ILE A 5 7.76 -2.36 3.83
CA ILE A 5 6.94 -3.14 4.76
C ILE A 5 6.89 -2.40 6.11
N GLY A 6 5.69 -2.24 6.65
CA GLY A 6 5.40 -1.49 7.87
C GLY A 6 5.20 0.02 7.67
N ASP A 7 5.28 0.52 6.44
CA ASP A 7 5.00 1.93 6.14
C ASP A 7 3.51 2.22 6.22
N LYS A 8 3.14 3.44 6.66
CA LYS A 8 1.74 3.85 6.73
C LYS A 8 1.39 4.62 5.47
N VAL A 9 0.27 4.31 4.88
CA VAL A 9 -0.23 4.94 3.65
C VAL A 9 -1.65 5.43 3.88
N ALA A 10 -2.01 6.57 3.29
CA ALA A 10 -3.37 7.05 3.26
C ALA A 10 -4.05 6.63 1.95
N TYR A 11 -5.18 5.95 2.09
CA TYR A 11 -6.08 5.65 0.99
C TYR A 11 -7.28 6.60 1.06
N PRO A 12 -7.58 7.36 -0.02
CA PRO A 12 -8.71 8.29 -0.03
C PRO A 12 -10.04 7.56 0.19
N ASN A 13 -10.89 8.07 1.08
CA ASN A 13 -12.12 7.44 1.61
C ASN A 13 -11.96 6.29 2.63
N GLN A 14 -10.85 5.56 2.67
CA GLN A 14 -10.64 4.46 3.65
C GLN A 14 -9.82 4.88 4.86
N GLY A 15 -8.97 5.91 4.72
CA GLY A 15 -8.14 6.43 5.82
C GLY A 15 -6.73 5.83 5.82
N VAL A 16 -6.20 5.57 7.03
CA VAL A 16 -4.81 5.12 7.21
C VAL A 16 -4.73 3.59 7.12
N CYS A 17 -3.88 3.13 6.22
CA CYS A 17 -3.53 1.73 6.03
C CYS A 17 -2.04 1.51 6.35
N LEU A 18 -1.67 0.28 6.65
CA LEU A 18 -0.31 -0.15 6.92
C LEU A 18 0.10 -1.18 5.85
N VAL A 19 1.27 -1.00 5.25
CA VAL A 19 1.82 -1.95 4.28
C VAL A 19 2.24 -3.22 5.05
N GLU A 20 1.48 -4.29 4.92
CA GLU A 20 1.84 -5.59 5.51
C GLU A 20 2.90 -6.30 4.69
N GLU A 21 2.76 -6.30 3.36
CA GLU A 21 3.73 -6.97 2.51
C GLU A 21 3.67 -6.48 1.06
N LYS A 22 4.77 -6.65 0.34
CA LYS A 22 4.83 -6.37 -1.11
C LYS A 22 4.85 -7.68 -1.85
N LYS A 23 3.80 -7.96 -2.61
CA LYS A 23 3.64 -9.21 -3.36
C LYS A 23 3.60 -8.93 -4.84
N ARG A 24 4.35 -9.72 -5.61
CA ARG A 24 4.31 -9.67 -7.06
C ARG A 24 3.32 -10.71 -7.56
N CYS A 25 2.26 -10.28 -8.23
CA CYS A 25 1.24 -11.14 -8.81
C CYS A 25 1.43 -11.20 -10.33
N GLU A 26 1.57 -12.39 -10.90
CA GLU A 26 1.54 -12.57 -12.34
C GLU A 26 0.08 -12.60 -12.81
N SER A 27 -0.30 -11.69 -13.69
CA SER A 27 -1.64 -11.64 -14.25
C SER A 27 -1.55 -11.46 -15.75
N ASN A 28 -2.19 -12.35 -16.50
CA ASN A 28 -2.16 -12.36 -17.98
C ASN A 28 -0.73 -12.41 -18.57
N GLY A 29 0.18 -13.18 -17.95
CA GLY A 29 1.58 -13.29 -18.41
C GLY A 29 2.42 -12.01 -18.22
N LYS A 30 1.89 -11.02 -17.50
CA LYS A 30 2.62 -9.82 -17.07
C LYS A 30 2.84 -9.89 -15.57
N THR A 31 4.05 -9.60 -15.15
CA THR A 31 4.40 -9.51 -13.73
C THR A 31 3.93 -8.17 -13.19
N ILE A 32 2.99 -8.16 -12.24
CA ILE A 32 2.41 -6.96 -11.66
C ILE A 32 2.80 -6.88 -10.19
N ASP A 33 3.55 -5.84 -9.82
CA ASP A 33 3.84 -5.57 -8.41
C ASP A 33 2.59 -5.05 -7.70
N GLY A 34 2.31 -5.55 -6.51
CA GLY A 34 1.21 -5.10 -5.67
C GLY A 34 1.60 -5.06 -4.20
N PHE A 35 0.75 -4.42 -3.41
CA PHE A 35 0.96 -4.19 -1.99
C PHE A 35 -0.26 -4.68 -1.22
N SER A 36 -0.03 -5.49 -0.20
CA SER A 36 -1.04 -5.84 0.80
C SER A 36 -1.05 -4.75 1.86
N LEU A 37 -2.17 -4.02 1.96
CA LEU A 37 -2.37 -2.94 2.90
C LEU A 37 -3.44 -3.35 3.91
N ARG A 38 -3.16 -3.16 5.20
CA ARG A 38 -4.12 -3.39 6.28
C ARG A 38 -4.66 -2.08 6.80
N ILE A 39 -5.97 -1.92 6.77
CA ILE A 39 -6.68 -0.72 7.23
C ILE A 39 -6.72 -0.75 8.77
N LEU A 40 -6.23 0.32 9.41
CA LEU A 40 -6.19 0.38 10.87
C LEU A 40 -7.55 0.66 11.51
N GLY A 41 -8.49 1.25 10.76
CA GLY A 41 -9.81 1.62 11.26
C GLY A 41 -10.81 0.46 11.35
N ASP A 42 -10.73 -0.50 10.42
CA ASP A 42 -11.71 -1.58 10.26
C ASP A 42 -11.05 -2.98 10.29
N ASN A 43 -9.73 -3.03 10.45
CA ASN A 43 -8.94 -4.26 10.44
C ASN A 43 -9.03 -5.08 9.13
N SER A 44 -9.59 -4.48 8.07
CA SER A 44 -9.70 -5.05 6.73
C SER A 44 -8.36 -5.01 5.99
N THR A 45 -8.03 -6.07 5.24
CA THR A 45 -6.81 -6.14 4.42
C THR A 45 -7.18 -6.06 2.95
N ILE A 46 -6.60 -5.10 2.23
CA ILE A 46 -6.81 -4.87 0.81
C ILE A 46 -5.51 -5.14 0.04
N PHE A 47 -5.65 -5.67 -1.17
CA PHE A 47 -4.54 -5.81 -2.10
C PHE A 47 -4.65 -4.76 -3.19
N VAL A 48 -3.64 -3.89 -3.29
CA VAL A 48 -3.61 -2.81 -4.28
C VAL A 48 -2.48 -3.08 -5.27
N PRO A 49 -2.78 -3.29 -6.57
CA PRO A 49 -1.74 -3.37 -7.57
C PRO A 49 -1.09 -2.00 -7.73
N SER A 50 0.24 -1.96 -7.88
CA SER A 50 1.01 -0.73 -8.10
C SER A 50 0.46 0.12 -9.25
N ALA A 51 -0.06 -0.53 -10.30
CA ALA A 51 -0.71 0.12 -11.43
C ALA A 51 -1.95 0.95 -11.04
N ASN A 52 -2.74 0.50 -10.06
CA ASN A 52 -3.90 1.25 -9.56
C ASN A 52 -3.55 2.17 -8.38
N ALA A 53 -2.42 1.94 -7.70
CA ALA A 53 -2.00 2.79 -6.58
C ALA A 53 -1.84 4.26 -7.02
N ASP A 54 -1.31 4.49 -8.23
CA ASP A 54 -1.22 5.82 -8.84
C ASP A 54 -2.61 6.39 -9.16
N SER A 55 -3.45 5.59 -9.84
CA SER A 55 -4.80 6.00 -10.25
C SER A 55 -5.74 6.32 -9.09
N ILE A 56 -5.55 5.67 -7.94
CA ILE A 56 -6.37 5.87 -6.74
C ILE A 56 -5.81 7.00 -5.86
N GLY A 57 -4.60 7.51 -6.15
CA GLY A 57 -4.00 8.60 -5.38
C GLY A 57 -3.52 8.18 -4.00
N LEU A 58 -3.01 6.94 -3.89
CA LEU A 58 -2.46 6.41 -2.66
C LEU A 58 -1.25 7.25 -2.22
N ARG A 59 -1.30 7.82 -1.01
CA ARG A 59 -0.25 8.73 -0.51
C ARG A 59 0.54 8.07 0.61
N PRO A 60 1.87 8.19 0.65
CA PRO A 60 2.65 7.68 1.76
C PRO A 60 2.49 8.66 2.92
N LEU A 61 2.06 8.19 4.09
CA LEU A 61 2.22 8.97 5.31
C LEU A 61 3.66 8.76 5.74
N ILE A 62 4.47 9.81 5.63
CA ILE A 62 5.84 9.82 6.12
C ILE A 62 5.95 9.03 7.44
N SER A 63 6.67 7.92 7.40
CA SER A 63 6.85 7.10 8.60
C SER A 63 7.73 7.86 9.58
N SER A 64 7.33 7.86 10.85
CA SER A 64 8.06 8.46 11.99
C SER A 64 9.47 7.89 12.20
N LYS A 65 9.91 6.96 11.35
CA LYS A 65 11.29 6.44 11.28
C LYS A 65 12.31 7.40 10.64
N GLN A 66 11.90 8.58 10.17
CA GLN A 66 12.81 9.66 9.76
C GLN A 66 12.92 10.80 10.79
N CYS A 67 12.70 10.53 12.08
CA CYS A 67 13.27 11.36 13.13
C CYS A 67 14.40 10.59 13.79
N LYS A 68 15.63 10.91 13.40
CA LYS A 68 16.84 10.54 14.11
C LYS A 68 17.41 11.77 14.77
#